data_AF-A0ABD0QM56-F1
#
_entry.id   AF-A0ABD0QM56-F1
#
_cell.length_a   1.000
_cell.length_b   1.000
_cell.length_c   1.000
_cell.angle_alpha   90.00
_cell.angle_beta   90.00
_cell.angle_gamma   90.00
#
_symmetry.space_group_name_H-M   'P 1'
#
loop_
_entity.id
_entity.type
_entity.pdbx_description
1 polymer ?
#
loop_
_entity_poly.entity_id
_entity_poly.type
_entity_poly.pdbx_seq_one_letter_code
_entity_poly.pdbx_strand_id
1 'polypeptide(L)' 'VEVRHGHQWGTVCQRGWDLEDAAVVCRELDCGFVLDIPSGARFGRAGGEVLWRNVKCSGDEFALDL' A
#
# COMPACT_ATOMS: atom_id res chain seq x y z
N VAL A 1 -2.59 -0.94 4.13
CA VAL A 1 -1.91 0.30 3.69
C VAL A 1 -2.98 1.32 3.39
N GLU A 2 -2.79 2.54 3.89
CA GLU A 2 -3.61 3.70 3.55
C GLU A 2 -2.72 4.72 2.84
N VAL A 3 -3.24 5.35 1.79
CA VAL A 3 -2.54 6.37 1.00
C VAL A 3 -3.31 7.67 1.13
N ARG A 4 -2.61 8.80 1.13
CA ARG A 4 -3.20 10.13 1.16
C ARG A 4 -3.03 10.80 -0.19
N HIS A 5 -4.14 11.07 -0.88
CA HIS A 5 -4.15 11.90 -2.07
C HIS A 5 -4.90 13.21 -1.76
N GLY A 6 -4.19 14.34 -1.81
CA GLY A 6 -4.69 15.63 -1.36
C GLY A 6 -5.07 15.66 0.13
N HIS A 7 -6.36 15.81 0.43
CA HIS A 7 -6.90 15.90 1.81
C HIS A 7 -7.63 14.64 2.26
N GLN A 8 -7.60 13.57 1.48
CA GLN A 8 -8.35 12.34 1.76
C GLN A 8 -7.42 11.15 1.93
N TRP A 9 -7.72 10.34 2.95
CA TRP A 9 -7.13 9.04 3.15
C TRP A 9 -8.03 7.98 2.52
N GLY A 10 -7.43 7.01 1.86
CA GLY A 10 -8.13 5.84 1.36
C GLY A 10 -7.35 4.57 1.60
N THR A 11 -8.04 3.45 1.38
CA THR A 11 -7.42 2.13 1.44
C THR A 11 -7.05 1.63 0.05
N VAL A 12 -5.95 0.90 -0.05
CA VAL A 12 -5.54 0.20 -1.28
C VAL A 12 -6.17 -1.19 -1.31
N CYS A 13 -6.75 -1.57 -2.45
CA CYS A 13 -7.26 -2.92 -2.65
C CYS A 13 -6.10 -3.93 -2.66
N GLN A 14 -6.22 -4.98 -1.85
CA GLN A 14 -5.19 -6.01 -1.72
C GLN A 14 -5.04 -6.92 -2.95
N ARG A 15 -5.98 -6.88 -3.90
CA ARG A 15 -5.87 -7.68 -5.13
C ARG A 15 -4.75 -7.14 -6.00
N GLY A 16 -3.75 -7.97 -6.24
CA GLY A 16 -2.57 -7.62 -7.03
C GLY A 16 -1.45 -6.96 -6.22
N TRP A 17 -1.64 -6.77 -4.92
CA TRP A 17 -0.61 -6.23 -4.03
C TRP A 17 0.49 -7.26 -3.77
N ASP A 18 1.73 -6.91 -4.09
CA ASP A 18 2.90 -7.80 -4.01
C ASP A 18 4.09 -7.21 -3.21
N LEU A 19 5.25 -7.86 -3.30
CA LEU A 19 6.43 -7.53 -2.49
C LEU A 19 7.05 -6.23 -2.95
N GLU A 20 6.97 -5.98 -4.25
CA GLU A 20 7.43 -4.79 -4.93
C GLU A 20 6.61 -3.58 -4.47
N ASP A 21 5.27 -3.70 -4.43
CA ASP A 21 4.39 -2.66 -3.86
C ASP A 21 4.72 -2.36 -2.40
N ALA A 22 4.89 -3.42 -1.58
CA ALA A 22 5.22 -3.28 -0.17
C ALA A 22 6.61 -2.67 0.06
N ALA A 23 7.56 -2.94 -0.83
CA ALA A 23 8.92 -2.41 -0.74
C ALA A 23 8.97 -0.91 -1.01
N VAL A 24 8.17 -0.42 -1.96
CA VAL A 24 8.00 1.03 -2.20
C VAL A 24 7.50 1.72 -0.93
N VAL A 25 6.47 1.17 -0.28
CA VAL A 25 5.92 1.73 0.96
C VAL A 25 6.97 1.73 2.08
N CYS A 26 7.70 0.62 2.25
CA CYS A 26 8.68 0.56 3.32
C CYS A 26 9.88 1.47 3.10
N ARG A 27 10.26 1.71 1.83
CA ARG A 27 11.28 2.70 1.49
C ARG A 27 10.78 4.12 1.79
N GLU A 28 9.54 4.43 1.47
CA GLU A 28 8.94 5.74 1.73
C GLU A 28 8.88 6.06 3.23
N LEU A 29 8.58 5.05 4.06
CA LEU A 29 8.46 5.18 5.51
C LEU A 29 9.75 4.89 6.29
N ASP A 30 10.84 4.56 5.59
CA ASP A 30 12.12 4.11 6.18
C ASP A 30 11.97 2.95 7.20
N CYS A 31 11.18 1.91 6.85
CA CYS A 31 10.99 0.71 7.69
C CYS A 31 11.92 -0.48 7.39
N GLY A 32 12.88 -0.31 6.48
CA GLY A 32 13.82 -1.38 6.09
C GLY A 32 13.22 -2.37 5.10
N PHE A 33 13.48 -3.66 5.27
CA PHE A 33 13.07 -4.71 4.33
C PHE A 33 11.68 -5.26 4.66
N VAL A 34 10.89 -5.55 3.62
CA VAL A 34 9.59 -6.20 3.76
C VAL A 34 9.76 -7.62 4.28
N LEU A 35 9.05 -7.96 5.36
CA LEU A 35 9.11 -9.30 5.97
C LEU A 35 7.92 -10.18 5.60
N ASP A 36 6.75 -9.57 5.40
CA ASP A 36 5.50 -10.29 5.15
C ASP A 36 4.51 -9.40 4.38
N ILE A 37 3.67 -10.01 3.56
CA ILE A 37 2.51 -9.37 2.94
C ILE A 37 1.26 -10.04 3.49
N PRO A 38 0.71 -9.51 4.58
CA PRO A 38 -0.47 -10.10 5.17
C PRO A 38 -1.63 -10.04 4.19
N SER A 39 -2.17 -11.21 3.84
CA SER A 39 -3.40 -11.37 3.05
C SER A 39 -4.65 -11.18 3.90
N GLY A 40 -5.75 -10.74 3.29
CA GLY A 40 -6.99 -10.37 3.97
C GLY A 40 -6.87 -9.10 4.83
N ALA A 41 -7.90 -8.84 5.63
CA ALA A 41 -7.95 -7.74 6.58
C ALA A 41 -7.30 -8.13 7.92
N ARG A 42 -6.05 -8.62 7.90
CA ARG A 42 -5.34 -9.14 9.10
C ARG A 42 -5.25 -8.10 10.22
N PHE A 43 -5.02 -6.85 9.87
CA PHE A 43 -4.96 -5.73 10.81
C PHE A 43 -6.32 -5.03 11.00
N GLY A 44 -7.41 -5.69 10.60
CA GLY A 44 -8.72 -5.09 10.52
C GLY A 44 -8.97 -4.44 9.16
N ARG A 45 -10.24 -4.32 8.81
CA ARG A 45 -10.66 -3.58 7.61
C ARG A 45 -10.82 -2.14 8.05
N ALA A 46 -9.93 -1.26 7.56
CA ALA A 46 -10.10 0.17 7.79
C ALA A 46 -11.49 0.61 7.31
N GLY A 47 -12.20 1.35 8.17
CA GLY A 47 -13.52 1.88 7.85
C GLY A 47 -13.37 3.02 6.85
N GLY A 48 -13.84 2.84 5.63
CA GLY A 48 -13.69 3.83 4.56
C GLY A 48 -13.84 3.22 3.18
N GLU A 49 -13.79 4.08 2.17
CA GLU A 49 -13.84 3.66 0.77
C GLU A 49 -12.49 3.10 0.31
N VAL A 50 -12.54 2.08 -0.55
CA VAL A 50 -11.35 1.62 -1.27
C VAL A 50 -11.16 2.57 -2.45
N LEU A 51 -10.27 3.54 -2.29
CA LEU A 51 -10.05 4.58 -3.29
C LEU A 51 -9.20 4.09 -4.46
N TRP A 52 -8.30 3.11 -4.23
CA TRP A 52 -7.37 2.63 -5.26
C TRP A 52 -7.47 1.12 -5.46
N ARG A 53 -7.58 0.71 -6.73
CA ARG A 53 -7.63 -0.68 -7.18
C ARG A 53 -6.55 -0.90 -8.23
N ASN A 54 -5.95 -2.09 -8.24
CA ASN A 54 -4.91 -2.48 -9.20
C ASN A 54 -3.66 -1.58 -9.17
N VAL A 55 -3.24 -1.16 -7.97
CA VAL A 55 -1.90 -0.61 -7.79
C VAL A 55 -0.91 -1.69 -8.18
N LYS A 56 0.08 -1.33 -9.01
CA LYS A 56 1.13 -2.23 -9.43
C LYS A 56 2.41 -1.44 -9.65
N CYS A 57 3.31 -1.54 -8.69
CA CYS A 57 4.62 -0.94 -8.69
C CYS A 57 5.65 -1.86 -9.36
N SER A 58 6.74 -1.26 -9.79
CA SER A 58 7.95 -1.95 -10.24
C SER A 58 8.92 -2.24 -9.09
N GLY A 59 8.78 -1.54 -7.96
CA GLY A 59 9.64 -1.67 -6.77
C GLY A 59 10.70 -0.57 -6.67
N ASP A 60 10.87 0.25 -7.71
CA ASP A 60 11.88 1.31 -7.79
C ASP A 60 11.30 2.72 -7.55
N GLU A 61 9.99 2.83 -7.34
CA GLU A 61 9.29 4.08 -7.07
C GLU A 61 9.61 4.68 -5.69
N PHE A 62 9.82 5.99 -5.59
CA PHE A 62 10.13 6.63 -4.31
C PHE A 62 8.95 6.69 -3.34
N ALA A 63 7.72 6.65 -3.85
CA ALA A 63 6.49 6.70 -3.07
C ALA A 63 5.34 6.05 -3.85
N LEU A 64 4.28 5.69 -3.15
CA LEU A 64 2.99 5.38 -3.78
C LEU A 64 2.29 6.67 -4.20
N ASP A 65 2.73 7.27 -5.29
CA ASP A 65 2.06 8.43 -5.89
C ASP A 65 0.95 7.92 -6.82
N LEU A 66 -0.31 8.19 -6.46
CA LEU A 66 -1.54 7.69 -7.11
C LEU A 66 -2.47 8.83 -7.51
#